data_AF-A0A9D9QME3-F1
#
_entry.id   AF-A0A9D9QME3-F1
#
_cell.length_a   1.000
_cell.length_b   1.000
_cell.length_c   1.000
_cell.angle_alpha   90.00
_cell.angle_beta   90.00
_cell.angle_gamma   90.00
#
_symmetry.space_group_name_H-M   'P 1'
#
loop_
_entity.id
_entity.type
_entity.pdbx_description
1 polymer ?
#
loop_
_entity_poly.entity_id
_entity_poly.type
_entity_poly.pdbx_seq_one_letter_code
_entity_poly.pdbx_strand_id
1 'polypeptide(L)'
;MGARKRLRAEQLKENKKSIAIAHLNNSGISPRKMRLVADLIRGVEVNKALNILQFNGKVASTSLGKLLRSAIANWETKNEGSDISQEKLVVSRVEVGGGTMLKRIQPAPQGRAHRIRKRSNHVTIVVDGTK
;
A
#
# COMPACT_ATOMS: atom_id res chain seq x y z
N MET A 1 14.13 -28.01 -13.74
CA MET A 1 14.44 -26.59 -13.49
C MET A 1 15.89 -26.47 -13.01
N GLY A 2 16.73 -25.67 -13.65
CA GLY A 2 18.16 -25.56 -13.31
C GLY A 2 18.45 -24.94 -11.93
N ALA A 3 19.62 -25.24 -11.37
CA ALA A 3 20.05 -24.81 -10.02
C ALA A 3 19.93 -23.30 -9.80
N ARG A 4 20.29 -22.48 -10.80
CA ARG A 4 20.18 -21.01 -10.76
C ARG A 4 18.78 -20.51 -10.41
N LYS A 5 17.73 -21.11 -10.99
CA LYS A 5 16.34 -20.68 -10.76
C LYS A 5 15.88 -21.01 -9.34
N ARG A 6 16.37 -22.12 -8.78
CA ARG A 6 16.08 -22.55 -7.41
C ARG A 6 16.72 -21.63 -6.38
N LEU A 7 18.04 -21.40 -6.50
CA LEU A 7 18.81 -20.52 -5.62
C LEU A 7 18.22 -19.10 -5.61
N ARG A 8 17.85 -18.58 -6.79
CA ARG A 8 17.20 -17.26 -6.89
C ARG A 8 15.85 -17.21 -6.16
N ALA A 9 15.06 -18.28 -6.23
CA ALA A 9 13.77 -18.36 -5.55
C ALA A 9 13.93 -18.46 -4.03
N GLU A 10 14.93 -19.20 -3.56
CA GLU A 10 15.30 -19.31 -2.13
C GLU A 10 15.71 -17.93 -1.59
N GLN A 11 16.62 -17.23 -2.28
CA GLN A 11 17.06 -15.89 -1.89
C GLN A 11 15.90 -14.88 -1.80
N LEU A 12 14.94 -14.93 -2.73
CA LEU A 12 13.75 -14.07 -2.68
C LEU A 12 12.83 -14.40 -1.50
N LYS A 13 12.71 -15.67 -1.13
CA LYS A 13 11.92 -16.11 0.03
C LYS A 13 12.56 -15.61 1.33
N GLU A 14 13.88 -15.69 1.45
CA GLU A 14 14.63 -15.17 2.60
C GLU A 14 14.45 -13.67 2.77
N ASN A 15 14.63 -12.89 1.71
CA ASN A 15 14.41 -11.43 1.75
C ASN A 15 12.98 -11.08 2.19
N LYS A 16 11.97 -11.82 1.72
CA LYS A 16 10.57 -11.61 2.12
C LYS A 16 10.27 -11.97 3.56
N LYS A 17 11.05 -12.85 4.20
CA LYS A 17 10.88 -13.15 5.64
C LYS A 17 11.21 -11.92 6.48
N SER A 18 12.33 -11.26 6.18
CA SER A 18 12.77 -10.07 6.91
C SER A 18 11.87 -8.85 6.70
N ILE A 19 11.39 -8.59 5.48
CA ILE A 19 10.66 -7.35 5.17
C ILE A 19 9.18 -7.46 5.59
N ALA A 20 8.66 -6.50 6.38
CA ALA A 20 7.24 -6.44 6.70
C ALA A 20 6.43 -5.73 5.59
N ILE A 21 5.46 -6.43 5.01
CA ILE A 21 4.69 -5.99 3.84
C ILE A 21 3.20 -6.08 4.15
N ALA A 22 2.42 -5.10 3.68
CA ALA A 22 0.97 -5.16 3.65
C ALA A 22 0.42 -4.77 2.27
N HIS A 23 -0.69 -5.40 1.88
CA HIS A 23 -1.33 -5.16 0.59
C HIS A 23 -2.82 -4.82 0.76
N LEU A 24 -3.29 -3.85 -0.03
CA LEU A 24 -4.71 -3.57 -0.23
C LEU A 24 -5.04 -3.73 -1.71
N ASN A 25 -5.82 -4.76 -2.04
CA ASN A 25 -6.18 -5.09 -3.41
C ASN A 25 -7.61 -4.72 -3.76
N ASN A 26 -7.85 -4.32 -5.02
CA ASN A 26 -9.17 -3.99 -5.58
C ASN A 26 -9.90 -2.87 -4.82
N SER A 27 -9.16 -1.86 -4.33
CA SER A 27 -9.80 -0.71 -3.72
C SER A 27 -10.49 0.15 -4.78
N GLY A 28 -11.74 0.55 -4.52
CA GLY A 28 -12.58 1.32 -5.45
C GLY A 28 -12.18 2.79 -5.62
N ILE A 29 -10.98 3.16 -5.16
CA ILE A 29 -10.48 4.53 -5.23
C ILE A 29 -9.56 4.66 -6.45
N SER A 30 -9.66 5.80 -7.13
CA SER A 30 -8.78 6.10 -8.26
C SER A 30 -7.31 6.16 -7.81
N PRO A 31 -6.37 5.53 -8.53
CA PRO A 31 -4.94 5.52 -8.17
C PRO A 31 -4.36 6.92 -7.94
N ARG A 32 -4.80 7.92 -8.71
CA ARG A 32 -4.34 9.32 -8.56
C ARG A 32 -4.69 9.93 -7.21
N LYS A 33 -5.90 9.66 -6.70
CA LYS A 33 -6.34 10.17 -5.39
C LYS A 33 -5.58 9.50 -4.24
N MET A 34 -5.25 8.22 -4.41
CA MET A 34 -4.44 7.47 -3.44
C MET A 34 -2.99 7.92 -3.43
N ARG A 35 -2.38 8.19 -4.60
CA ARG A 35 -0.99 8.68 -4.69
C ARG A 35 -0.75 9.97 -3.92
N LEU A 36 -1.67 10.93 -4.04
CA LEU A 36 -1.58 12.21 -3.31
C LEU A 36 -1.42 12.03 -1.80
N VAL A 37 -2.08 11.04 -1.20
CA VAL A 37 -1.96 10.75 0.24
C VAL A 37 -0.76 9.84 0.53
N ALA A 38 -0.48 8.88 -0.35
CA ALA A 38 0.67 7.99 -0.23
C ALA A 38 2.01 8.74 -0.25
N ASP A 39 2.10 9.83 -1.02
CA ASP A 39 3.31 10.67 -1.10
C ASP A 39 3.59 11.40 0.22
N LEU A 40 2.56 11.70 1.05
CA LEU A 40 2.73 12.36 2.34
C LEU A 40 3.34 11.46 3.42
N ILE A 41 3.11 10.15 3.32
CA ILE A 41 3.55 9.17 4.32
C ILE A 41 4.84 8.46 3.94
N ARG A 42 5.34 8.66 2.72
CA ARG A 42 6.55 7.99 2.23
C ARG A 42 7.77 8.53 2.97
N GLY A 43 8.56 7.65 3.57
CA GLY A 43 9.76 8.01 4.34
C GLY A 43 9.47 8.67 5.69
N VAL A 44 8.21 8.69 6.13
CA VAL A 44 7.82 9.23 7.43
C VAL A 44 7.80 8.10 8.46
N GLU A 45 8.13 8.44 9.71
CA GLU A 45 7.99 7.56 10.86
C GLU A 45 6.53 7.09 11.00
N VAL A 46 6.33 5.82 11.36
CA VAL A 46 5.02 5.17 11.41
C VAL A 46 4.01 5.92 12.28
N ASN A 47 4.40 6.35 13.48
CA ASN A 47 3.50 7.09 14.39
C ASN A 47 3.05 8.43 13.79
N LYS A 48 3.98 9.17 13.21
CA LYS A 48 3.70 10.43 12.51
C LYS A 48 2.83 10.20 11.28
N ALA A 49 3.08 9.12 10.52
CA ALA A 49 2.26 8.74 9.37
C ALA A 49 0.82 8.40 9.79
N LEU A 50 0.60 7.68 10.89
CA LEU A 50 -0.74 7.42 11.43
C LEU A 50 -1.48 8.71 11.78
N ASN A 51 -0.80 9.67 12.42
CA ASN A 51 -1.38 10.96 12.75
C ASN A 51 -1.75 11.77 11.49
N ILE A 52 -0.85 11.83 10.50
CA ILE A 52 -1.12 12.48 9.21
C ILE A 52 -2.36 11.87 8.55
N LEU A 53 -2.48 10.53 8.55
CA LEU A 53 -3.62 9.84 7.95
C LEU A 53 -4.92 10.03 8.73
N GLN A 54 -4.85 10.16 10.06
CA GLN A 54 -6.04 10.37 10.91
C GLN A 54 -6.66 11.75 10.69
N PHE A 55 -5.84 12.80 10.58
CA PHE A 55 -6.31 14.18 10.46
C PHE A 55 -6.46 14.66 9.00
N ASN A 56 -6.11 13.83 8.02
CA ASN A 56 -6.25 14.19 6.62
C ASN A 56 -7.67 13.89 6.09
N GLY A 57 -8.42 14.94 5.77
CA GLY A 57 -9.81 14.85 5.28
C GLY A 57 -10.02 14.20 3.90
N LYS A 58 -9.00 13.63 3.25
CA LYS A 58 -9.17 12.85 2.01
C LYS A 58 -9.67 11.45 2.32
N VAL A 59 -10.63 10.95 1.53
CA VAL A 59 -11.20 9.58 1.66
C VAL A 59 -10.14 8.47 1.59
N ALA A 60 -9.06 8.70 0.83
CA ALA A 60 -7.94 7.76 0.72
C ALA A 60 -7.24 7.51 2.07
N SER A 61 -7.25 8.49 2.97
CA SER A 61 -6.54 8.42 4.26
C SER A 61 -7.10 7.31 5.15
N THR A 62 -8.42 7.10 5.17
CA THR A 62 -9.06 6.05 5.98
C THR A 62 -8.61 4.65 5.54
N SER A 63 -8.57 4.40 4.22
CA SER A 63 -8.11 3.12 3.68
C SER A 63 -6.62 2.88 3.94
N LEU A 64 -5.79 3.92 3.77
CA LEU A 64 -4.35 3.85 4.03
C LEU A 64 -4.04 3.68 5.51
N GLY A 65 -4.78 4.34 6.40
CA GLY A 65 -4.61 4.20 7.85
C GLY A 65 -4.86 2.77 8.33
N LYS A 66 -5.92 2.12 7.81
CA LYS A 66 -6.19 0.70 8.06
C LYS A 66 -5.06 -0.19 7.55
N LEU A 67 -4.55 0.09 6.34
CA LEU A 67 -3.46 -0.68 5.75
C LEU A 67 -2.16 -0.52 6.54
N LEU A 68 -1.85 0.69 7.01
CA LEU A 68 -0.65 0.96 7.79
C LEU A 68 -0.70 0.22 9.15
N ARG A 69 -1.86 0.22 9.83
CA ARG A 69 -2.05 -0.58 11.06
C ARG A 69 -1.83 -2.08 10.80
N SER A 70 -2.29 -2.60 9.67
CA SER A 70 -2.02 -3.99 9.28
C SER A 70 -0.54 -4.24 9.00
N ALA A 71 0.20 -3.27 8.45
CA ALA A 71 1.63 -3.40 8.21
C ALA A 71 2.42 -3.47 9.52
N ILE A 72 2.03 -2.68 10.53
CA ILE A 72 2.60 -2.71 11.88
C ILE A 72 2.37 -4.09 12.51
N ALA A 73 1.13 -4.59 12.49
CA ALA A 73 0.82 -5.92 13.04
C ALA A 73 1.61 -7.05 12.34
N ASN A 74 1.80 -6.95 11.02
CA ASN A 74 2.63 -7.91 10.27
C ASN A 74 4.11 -7.82 10.65
N TRP A 75 4.59 -6.64 11.02
CA TRP A 75 5.95 -6.44 11.50
C TRP A 75 6.12 -7.03 12.90
N GLU A 76 5.19 -6.76 13.83
CA GLU A 76 5.17 -7.34 15.18
C GLU A 76 5.22 -8.87 15.15
N THR A 77 4.44 -9.50 14.27
CA THR A 77 4.40 -10.96 14.12
C THR A 77 5.72 -11.55 13.61
N LYS A 78 6.52 -10.75 12.89
CA LYS A 78 7.80 -11.21 12.35
C LYS A 78 8.96 -11.02 13.33
N ASN A 79 8.84 -10.03 14.21
CA ASN A 79 9.84 -9.65 15.17
C ASN A 79 9.35 -9.96 16.60
N GLU A 80 8.96 -11.22 16.83
CA GLU A 80 8.53 -11.70 18.14
C GLU A 80 9.65 -11.45 19.18
N GLY A 81 9.46 -10.47 20.07
CA GLY A 81 10.40 -10.12 21.14
C GLY A 81 11.02 -8.71 21.05
N SER A 82 10.76 -7.94 19.99
CA SER A 82 11.15 -6.51 19.92
C SER A 82 9.96 -5.60 20.16
N ASP A 83 10.11 -4.63 21.07
CA ASP A 83 9.09 -3.61 21.30
C ASP A 83 9.11 -2.53 20.20
N ILE A 84 7.93 -2.28 19.62
CA ILE A 84 7.67 -1.20 18.65
C ILE A 84 8.11 0.17 19.17
N SER A 85 8.05 0.37 20.49
CA SER A 85 8.44 1.63 21.14
C SER A 85 9.95 1.85 21.11
N GLN A 86 10.75 0.78 21.08
CA GLN A 86 12.21 0.87 21.04
C GLN A 86 12.74 0.97 19.62
N GLU A 87 12.03 0.40 18.64
CA GLU A 87 12.42 0.48 17.23
C GLU A 87 11.77 1.65 16.50
N LYS A 88 12.59 2.55 15.94
CA LYS A 88 12.11 3.62 15.05
C LYS A 88 11.70 3.00 13.71
N LEU A 89 10.41 2.70 13.58
CA LEU A 89 9.82 2.17 12.35
C LEU A 89 9.51 3.30 11.35
N VAL A 90 9.90 3.10 10.11
CA VAL A 90 9.69 4.04 9.02
C VAL A 90 8.94 3.37 7.88
N VAL A 91 8.07 4.13 7.23
CA VAL A 91 7.42 3.70 5.99
C VAL A 91 8.43 3.77 4.84
N SER A 92 9.16 2.67 4.61
CA SER A 92 10.26 2.60 3.66
C SER A 92 9.78 2.69 2.21
N ARG A 93 8.65 2.05 1.89
CA ARG A 93 8.10 2.05 0.53
C ARG A 93 6.58 2.06 0.52
N VAL A 94 6.03 2.93 -0.33
CA VAL A 94 4.59 2.94 -0.66
C VAL A 94 4.42 2.96 -2.16
N GLU A 95 3.79 1.92 -2.69
CA GLU A 95 3.48 1.78 -4.12
C GLU A 95 1.97 1.79 -4.35
N VAL A 96 1.52 2.57 -5.33
CA VAL A 96 0.11 2.66 -5.74
C VAL A 96 -0.01 2.31 -7.21
N GLY A 97 -0.38 1.06 -7.48
CA GLY A 97 -0.63 0.51 -8.81
C GLY A 97 -2.04 0.78 -9.33
N GLY A 98 -2.23 0.63 -10.63
CA GLY A 98 -3.57 0.59 -11.24
C GLY A 98 -4.19 -0.80 -11.09
N GLY A 99 -5.50 -0.86 -10.84
CA GLY A 99 -6.26 -2.11 -10.78
C GLY A 99 -7.20 -2.28 -11.97
N THR A 100 -8.09 -3.26 -11.84
CA THR A 100 -9.14 -3.52 -12.84
C THR A 100 -10.05 -2.31 -13.02
N MET A 101 -10.50 -2.07 -14.25
CA MET A 101 -11.27 -0.89 -14.59
C MET A 101 -12.61 -1.29 -15.19
N LEU A 102 -13.69 -0.92 -14.52
CA LEU A 102 -15.04 -1.12 -15.01
C LEU A 102 -15.40 -0.01 -15.99
N LYS A 103 -15.99 -0.39 -17.12
CA LYS A 103 -16.51 0.53 -18.14
C LYS A 103 -18.02 0.62 -17.99
N ARG A 104 -18.57 1.83 -18.01
CA ARG A 104 -20.02 2.12 -18.02
C ARG A 104 -20.32 3.11 -19.13
N ILE A 105 -21.52 3.05 -19.68
CA ILE A 105 -21.99 3.97 -20.70
C ILE A 105 -22.77 5.09 -20.01
N GLN A 106 -22.58 6.32 -20.50
CA GLN A 106 -23.36 7.49 -20.10
C GLN A 106 -24.04 8.04 -21.35
N PRO A 107 -25.38 8.22 -21.34
CA PRO A 107 -26.08 8.87 -22.45
C PRO A 107 -25.60 10.31 -22.58
N ALA A 108 -25.42 10.77 -23.81
CA ALA A 108 -24.94 12.10 -24.14
C ALA A 108 -25.81 12.73 -25.24
N PRO A 109 -25.74 14.06 -25.44
CA PRO A 109 -26.57 14.75 -26.44
C PRO A 109 -26.40 14.18 -27.85
N GLN A 110 -27.43 14.35 -28.68
CA GLN A 110 -27.45 13.90 -30.09
C GLN A 110 -27.28 12.37 -30.26
N GLY A 111 -27.89 11.57 -29.38
CA GLY A 111 -27.84 10.10 -29.46
C GLY A 111 -26.47 9.47 -29.22
N ARG A 112 -25.53 10.22 -28.61
CA ARG A 112 -24.15 9.75 -28.38
C ARG A 112 -24.03 8.94 -27.09
N ALA A 113 -23.08 8.01 -27.07
CA ALA A 113 -22.75 7.18 -25.91
C ALA A 113 -21.31 7.47 -25.42
N HIS A 114 -21.17 8.16 -24.29
CA HIS A 114 -19.88 8.39 -23.66
C HIS A 114 -19.50 7.24 -22.72
N ARG A 115 -18.18 7.06 -22.52
CA ARG A 115 -17.63 5.98 -21.68
C ARG A 115 -17.15 6.54 -20.35
N ILE A 116 -17.79 6.14 -19.25
CA ILE A 116 -17.28 6.35 -17.88
C ILE A 116 -16.37 5.18 -17.50
N ARG A 117 -15.21 5.51 -16.92
CA ARG A 117 -14.23 4.54 -16.39
C ARG A 117 -14.22 4.58 -14.86
N LYS A 118 -14.72 3.54 -14.20
CA LYS A 118 -14.60 3.35 -12.74
C LYS A 118 -13.30 2.59 -12.48
N ARG A 119 -12.27 3.32 -12.05
CA ARG A 119 -10.92 2.79 -11.84
C ARG A 119 -10.78 2.27 -10.41
N SER A 120 -10.09 1.14 -10.26
CA SER A 120 -9.62 0.64 -8.96
C SER A 120 -8.10 0.76 -8.86
N ASN A 121 -7.57 0.46 -7.68
CA ASN A 121 -6.13 0.45 -7.43
C ASN A 121 -5.70 -0.72 -6.53
N HIS A 122 -4.38 -0.93 -6.52
CA HIS A 122 -3.68 -1.82 -5.60
C HIS A 122 -2.64 -0.99 -4.85
N VAL A 123 -2.57 -1.16 -3.52
CA VAL A 123 -1.60 -0.45 -2.68
C VAL A 123 -0.72 -1.48 -1.97
N THR A 124 0.58 -1.23 -1.98
CA THR A 124 1.56 -1.98 -1.20
C THR A 124 2.28 -1.02 -0.28
N ILE A 125 2.31 -1.33 1.02
CA ILE A 125 3.10 -0.62 2.02
C ILE A 125 4.16 -1.59 2.54
N VAL A 126 5.37 -1.08 2.67
CA VAL A 126 6.50 -1.75 3.32
C VAL A 126 6.93 -0.88 4.49
N VAL A 127 7.06 -1.50 5.65
CA VAL A 127 7.60 -0.89 6.86
C VAL A 127 8.93 -1.54 7.15
N ASP A 128 9.92 -0.72 7.49
CA ASP A 128 11.27 -1.18 7.83
C ASP A 128 11.76 -0.46 9.08
N GLY A 129 12.59 -1.13 9.85
CA GLY A 129 13.30 -0.52 10.98
C GLY A 129 14.41 0.37 10.43
N THR A 130 14.56 1.57 10.97
CA THR A 130 15.75 2.38 10.70
C THR A 130 16.93 1.72 11.40
N LYS A 131 17.94 1.28 10.63
CA LYS A 131 19.24 0.87 11.19
C LYS A 131 19.94 2.04 11.88
#